data_AF-A0A382Z5D6-F1
#
_entry.id   AF-A0A382Z5D6-F1
#
_cell.length_a   1.000
_cell.length_b   1.000
_cell.length_c   1.000
_cell.angle_alpha   90.00
_cell.angle_beta   90.00
_cell.angle_gamma   90.00
#
_symmetry.space_group_name_H-M   'P 1'
#
loop_
_entity.id
_entity.type
_entity.pdbx_description
1 polymer ?
#
loop_
_entity_poly.entity_id
_entity_poly.type
_entity_poly.pdbx_seq_one_letter_code
_entity_poly.pdbx_strand_id
1 'polypeptide(L)'
;VANTPKGENKVNGHRTPKILAQLFHQETSSTALDASRVVVDPKSIAASVVTSIRTEVPPDAHTAPYLGLEREGNAVLINSDGLILTIGYLLLESRAVRVMAQDGSW
;
A
#
# COMPACT_ATOMS: atom_id res chain seq x y z
N VAL A 1 -4.95 2.55 -44.07
CA VAL A 1 -4.61 1.49 -43.11
C VAL A 1 -3.41 1.96 -42.30
N ALA A 2 -3.63 2.47 -41.09
CA ALA A 2 -2.59 2.78 -40.13
C ALA A 2 -3.25 2.81 -38.75
N ASN A 3 -3.04 1.76 -37.96
CA ASN A 3 -3.42 1.72 -36.56
C ASN A 3 -2.26 1.06 -35.81
N THR A 4 -1.44 1.89 -35.18
CA THR A 4 -0.33 1.49 -34.28
C THR A 4 -0.69 2.02 -32.87
N PRO A 5 -0.18 1.40 -31.80
CA PRO A 5 -0.99 0.79 -30.76
C PRO A 5 -1.27 1.74 -29.59
N LYS A 6 -2.48 1.68 -29.01
CA LYS A 6 -2.82 2.37 -27.76
C LYS A 6 -2.24 1.58 -26.58
N GLY A 7 -0.93 1.68 -26.39
CA GLY A 7 -0.25 1.23 -25.19
C GLY A 7 -0.27 2.35 -24.16
N GLU A 8 -1.12 2.26 -23.13
CA GLU A 8 -0.90 2.92 -21.85
C GLU A 8 -1.76 2.22 -20.80
N ASN A 9 -1.30 1.02 -20.43
CA ASN A 9 -1.79 0.27 -19.28
C ASN A 9 -1.29 1.01 -18.03
N LYS A 10 -2.04 2.03 -17.57
CA LYS A 10 -1.70 2.79 -16.36
C LYS A 10 -2.23 2.03 -15.14
N VAL A 11 -1.43 1.07 -14.69
CA VAL A 11 -1.49 0.49 -13.35
C VAL A 11 -1.35 1.58 -12.27
N ASN A 12 -1.92 1.33 -11.08
CA ASN A 12 -1.87 2.24 -9.94
C ASN A 12 -0.46 2.81 -9.72
N GLY A 13 -0.35 4.14 -9.69
CA GLY A 13 0.92 4.87 -9.57
C GLY A 13 1.12 6.02 -10.56
N HIS A 14 0.26 6.17 -11.57
CA HIS A 14 0.35 7.32 -12.48
C HIS A 14 -0.17 8.59 -11.79
N ARG A 15 0.75 9.34 -11.16
CA ARG A 15 0.47 10.66 -10.57
C ARG A 15 -0.18 11.57 -11.60
N THR A 16 -1.40 12.02 -11.33
CA THR A 16 -1.91 13.28 -11.88
C THR A 16 -1.58 14.35 -10.84
N PRO A 17 -0.60 15.25 -11.09
CA PRO A 17 0.03 16.05 -10.05
C PRO A 17 -0.86 17.14 -9.43
N LYS A 18 -2.12 17.28 -9.86
CA LYS A 18 -2.95 18.44 -9.49
C LYS A 18 -4.12 18.16 -8.56
N ILE A 19 -4.66 16.94 -8.51
CA ILE A 19 -5.80 16.62 -7.63
C ILE A 19 -5.37 16.30 -6.20
N LEU A 20 -4.21 15.64 -6.01
CA LEU A 20 -3.70 15.32 -4.68
C LEU A 20 -3.21 16.57 -3.92
N ALA A 21 -2.73 17.59 -4.63
CA ALA A 21 -2.15 18.79 -4.02
C ALA A 21 -3.18 19.68 -3.31
N GLN A 22 -4.46 19.62 -3.68
CA GLN A 22 -5.48 20.53 -3.13
C GLN A 22 -6.14 20.03 -1.84
N LEU A 23 -6.09 18.72 -1.57
CA LEU A 23 -6.76 18.09 -0.43
C LEU A 23 -5.91 18.04 0.85
N PHE A 24 -4.59 18.24 0.76
CA PHE A 24 -3.68 18.23 1.91
C PHE A 24 -3.21 19.64 2.27
N HIS A 25 -4.11 20.50 2.73
CA HIS A 25 -3.73 21.69 3.53
C HIS A 25 -3.58 21.30 5.01
N GLN A 26 -2.92 20.17 5.30
CA GLN A 26 -2.36 19.96 6.62
C GLN A 26 -0.94 20.51 6.58
N GLU A 27 -0.65 21.53 7.40
CA GLU A 27 0.71 21.91 7.74
C GLU A 27 1.35 20.75 8.52
N THR A 28 1.86 19.76 7.79
CA THR A 28 2.76 18.78 8.35
C THR A 28 4.11 19.46 8.52
N SER A 29 4.33 20.07 9.69
CA SER A 29 5.67 20.36 10.16
C SER A 29 6.35 19.03 10.55
N SER A 30 6.62 18.18 9.57
CA SER A 30 7.49 17.02 9.75
C SER A 30 8.91 17.50 9.50
N THR A 31 9.77 17.44 10.51
CA THR A 31 11.22 17.44 10.27
C THR A 31 11.50 16.38 9.21
N ALA A 32 11.98 16.79 8.03
CA ALA A 32 12.30 15.86 6.97
C ALA A 32 13.30 14.84 7.53
N LEU A 33 12.89 13.57 7.59
CA LEU A 33 13.79 12.49 7.94
C LEU A 33 14.93 12.52 6.93
N ASP A 34 16.16 12.71 7.41
CA ASP A 34 17.35 12.66 6.58
C ASP A 34 17.55 11.21 6.10
N ALA A 35 16.97 10.89 4.94
CA ALA A 35 17.00 9.56 4.35
C ALA A 35 18.44 9.06 4.12
N SER A 36 19.44 9.95 4.07
CA SER A 36 20.86 9.56 3.98
C SER A 36 21.39 8.89 5.25
N ARG A 37 20.71 9.06 6.39
CA ARG A 37 21.00 8.39 7.67
C ARG A 37 20.19 7.11 7.88
N VAL A 38 19.24 6.82 7.00
CA VAL A 38 18.44 5.59 7.08
C VAL A 38 19.24 4.48 6.39
N VAL A 39 20.09 3.82 7.17
CA VAL A 39 20.82 2.63 6.72
C VAL A 39 19.88 1.43 6.81
N VAL A 40 19.38 0.96 5.67
CA VAL A 40 18.62 -0.30 5.57
C VAL A 40 19.56 -1.36 5.01
N ASP A 41 19.96 -2.33 5.84
CA ASP A 41 20.59 -3.55 5.35
C ASP A 41 19.49 -4.58 5.04
N PRO A 42 19.29 -4.97 3.77
CA PRO A 42 18.28 -5.97 3.43
C PRO A 42 18.49 -7.31 4.15
N LYS A 43 19.72 -7.63 4.56
CA LYS A 43 20.03 -8.85 5.32
C LYS A 43 19.63 -8.73 6.80
N SER A 44 19.47 -7.51 7.33
CA SER A 44 19.04 -7.29 8.71
C SER A 44 17.53 -7.34 8.87
N ILE A 45 16.77 -7.26 7.77
CA ILE A 45 15.33 -7.50 7.78
C ILE A 45 15.10 -9.01 7.90
N ALA A 46 14.71 -9.46 9.10
CA ALA A 46 14.34 -10.85 9.29
C ALA A 46 13.13 -11.20 8.41
N ALA A 47 13.22 -12.29 7.66
CA ALA A 47 12.12 -12.77 6.82
C ALA A 47 10.84 -13.04 7.64
N SER A 48 10.96 -13.30 8.94
CA SER A 48 9.84 -13.47 9.87
C SER A 48 9.06 -12.18 10.19
N VAL A 49 9.60 -11.01 9.85
CA VAL A 49 9.03 -9.70 10.18
C VAL A 49 8.21 -9.12 9.02
N VAL A 50 8.50 -9.52 7.78
CA VAL A 50 7.75 -9.08 6.60
C VAL A 50 6.70 -10.14 6.26
N THR A 51 5.46 -9.71 6.07
CA THR A 51 4.34 -10.58 5.66
C THR A 51 3.50 -9.92 4.56
N SER A 52 2.51 -10.65 4.05
CA SER A 52 1.52 -10.17 3.10
C SER A 52 0.17 -9.97 3.77
N ILE A 53 -0.58 -8.97 3.31
CA ILE A 53 -1.98 -8.79 3.68
C ILE A 53 -2.84 -8.82 2.42
N ARG A 54 -4.02 -9.39 2.56
CA ARG A 54 -5.10 -9.32 1.57
C ARG A 54 -6.33 -8.72 2.21
N THR A 55 -7.02 -7.86 1.48
CA THR A 55 -8.22 -7.19 1.94
C THR A 55 -9.33 -7.34 0.93
N GLU A 56 -10.56 -7.38 1.42
CA GLU A 56 -11.77 -7.40 0.60
C GLU A 56 -12.58 -6.14 0.90
N VAL A 57 -13.01 -5.47 -0.17
CA VAL A 57 -13.76 -4.21 -0.12
C VAL A 57 -15.15 -4.45 -0.70
N PRO A 58 -16.23 -3.94 -0.06
CA PRO A 58 -17.57 -4.02 -0.60
C PRO A 58 -17.68 -3.41 -2.02
N PRO A 59 -18.50 -3.98 -2.91
CA PRO A 59 -18.67 -3.49 -4.28
C PRO A 59 -19.30 -2.10 -4.38
N ASP A 60 -19.97 -1.64 -3.33
CA ASP A 60 -20.60 -0.33 -3.19
C ASP A 60 -19.72 0.70 -2.49
N ALA A 61 -18.49 0.33 -2.08
CA ALA A 61 -17.54 1.26 -1.49
C ALA A 61 -17.11 2.36 -2.47
N HIS A 62 -16.89 3.57 -1.98
CA HIS A 62 -16.56 4.72 -2.83
C HIS A 62 -15.22 4.53 -3.57
N THR A 63 -14.24 3.87 -2.93
CA THR A 63 -12.92 3.61 -3.53
C THR A 63 -12.85 2.35 -4.39
N ALA A 64 -13.86 1.48 -4.37
CA ALA A 64 -13.86 0.22 -5.13
C ALA A 64 -13.60 0.40 -6.64
N PRO A 65 -14.20 1.38 -7.34
CA PRO A 65 -13.95 1.59 -8.78
C PRO A 65 -12.52 2.02 -9.12
N TYR A 66 -11.77 2.56 -8.15
CA TYR A 66 -10.45 3.14 -8.37
C TYR A 66 -9.33 2.24 -7.83
N LEU A 67 -9.58 1.54 -6.72
CA LEU A 67 -8.59 0.75 -6.00
C LEU A 67 -8.87 -0.77 -6.03
N GLY A 68 -10.01 -1.19 -6.58
CA GLY A 68 -10.42 -2.58 -6.67
C GLY A 68 -11.14 -3.11 -5.44
N LEU A 69 -11.78 -4.27 -5.62
CA LEU A 69 -12.52 -5.04 -4.61
C LEU A 69 -11.62 -5.94 -3.75
N GLU A 70 -10.47 -6.31 -4.29
CA GLU A 70 -9.43 -7.05 -3.58
C GLU A 70 -8.14 -6.23 -3.65
N ARG A 71 -7.48 -6.09 -2.52
CA ARG A 71 -6.20 -5.37 -2.43
C ARG A 71 -5.22 -6.19 -1.65
N GLU A 72 -4.02 -6.33 -2.18
CA GLU A 72 -2.95 -7.13 -1.60
C GLU A 72 -1.64 -6.33 -1.58
N GLY A 73 -0.85 -6.52 -0.53
CA GLY A 73 0.46 -5.90 -0.44
C GLY A 73 1.20 -6.31 0.83
N ASN A 74 2.34 -5.65 1.04
CA ASN A 74 3.25 -5.99 2.11
C ASN A 74 2.85 -5.37 3.45
N ALA A 75 3.28 -6.02 4.51
CA ALA A 75 3.11 -5.62 5.89
C ALA A 75 4.37 -5.96 6.70
N VAL A 76 4.58 -5.23 7.79
CA VAL A 76 5.74 -5.38 8.67
C VAL A 76 5.26 -5.50 10.10
N LEU A 77 5.67 -6.55 10.80
CA LEU A 77 5.48 -6.70 12.24
C LEU A 77 6.39 -5.72 12.98
N ILE A 78 5.82 -4.78 13.73
CA ILE A 78 6.58 -3.71 14.39
C ILE A 78 6.69 -3.87 15.91
N ASN A 79 6.02 -4.88 16.49
CA ASN A 79 6.24 -5.28 17.88
C ASN A 79 5.95 -6.78 18.10
N SER A 80 6.27 -7.30 19.29
CA SER A 80 6.01 -8.69 19.68
C SER A 80 4.53 -9.01 19.93
N ASP A 81 3.68 -7.99 20.06
CA ASP A 81 2.25 -8.14 20.39
C ASP A 81 1.39 -8.34 19.13
N GLY A 82 1.99 -8.47 17.96
CA GLY A 82 1.28 -8.64 16.69
C GLY A 82 0.87 -7.34 16.00
N LEU A 83 1.45 -6.19 16.39
CA LEU A 83 1.18 -4.92 15.71
C LEU A 83 1.83 -4.90 14.33
N ILE A 84 1.00 -4.70 13.31
CA ILE A 84 1.42 -4.72 11.91
C ILE A 84 1.28 -3.33 11.29
N LEU A 85 2.34 -2.88 10.62
CA LEU A 85 2.35 -1.69 9.78
C LEU A 85 2.17 -2.07 8.31
N THR A 86 1.34 -1.32 7.60
CA THR A 86 1.15 -1.45 6.15
C THR A 86 0.77 -0.10 5.55
N ILE A 87 0.52 -0.06 4.24
CA ILE A 87 0.05 1.12 3.54
C ILE A 87 -1.47 1.26 3.63
N GLY A 88 -1.94 2.49 3.90
CA GLY A 88 -3.35 2.74 4.23
C GLY A 88 -4.37 2.41 3.13
N TYR A 89 -3.99 2.46 1.85
CA TYR A 89 -4.95 2.19 0.76
C TYR A 89 -5.43 0.73 0.74
N LEU A 90 -4.68 -0.20 1.34
CA LEU A 90 -5.11 -1.59 1.45
C LEU A 90 -6.32 -1.71 2.37
N LEU A 91 -6.36 -0.96 3.47
CA LEU A 91 -7.43 -1.09 4.47
C LEU A 91 -8.64 -0.17 4.21
N LEU A 92 -8.50 0.82 3.33
CA LEU A 92 -9.52 1.83 3.13
C LEU A 92 -10.85 1.20 2.68
N GLU A 93 -11.90 1.33 3.49
CA GLU A 93 -13.24 0.73 3.28
C GLU A 93 -13.26 -0.81 3.24
N SER A 94 -12.23 -1.51 3.74
CA SER A 94 -12.22 -2.97 3.76
C SER A 94 -13.24 -3.55 4.76
N ARG A 95 -13.90 -4.64 4.36
CA ARG A 95 -14.78 -5.44 5.22
C ARG A 95 -14.08 -6.67 5.82
N ALA A 96 -12.99 -7.10 5.22
CA ALA A 96 -12.19 -8.22 5.70
C ALA A 96 -10.70 -7.98 5.42
N VAL A 97 -9.86 -8.45 6.34
CA VAL A 97 -8.40 -8.41 6.25
C VAL A 97 -7.87 -9.80 6.62
N ARG A 98 -6.99 -10.34 5.78
CA ARG A 98 -6.26 -11.59 5.96
C ARG A 98 -4.77 -11.29 5.98
N VAL A 99 -4.04 -11.95 6.87
CA VAL A 99 -2.59 -11.78 7.04
C VAL A 99 -1.96 -13.14 6.81
N MET A 100 -0.95 -13.20 5.94
CA MET A 100 -0.25 -14.44 5.70
C MET A 100 0.53 -14.86 6.95
N ALA A 101 0.27 -16.07 7.44
CA ALA A 101 0.99 -16.66 8.56
C ALA A 101 2.39 -17.11 8.11
N GLN A 102 3.28 -17.36 9.08
CA GLN A 102 4.65 -17.81 8.81
C GLN A 102 4.73 -19.17 8.10
N ASP A 103 3.69 -20.00 8.22
CA ASP A 103 3.57 -21.28 7.52
C ASP A 103 3.05 -21.14 6.07
N GLY A 104 2.77 -19.91 5.62
CA GLY A 104 2.27 -19.61 4.28
C GLY A 104 0.76 -19.70 4.12
N SER A 105 -0.01 -19.92 5.20
CA SER A 105 -1.47 -19.89 5.17
C SER A 105 -2.04 -18.45 5.23
N TRP A 106 -3.29 -18.26 4.79
CA TRP A 106 -3.99 -16.96 4.73
C TRP A 106 -5.13 -16.84 5.75
#